data_AF-A0A542GIV2-F1
#
_entry.id   AF-A0A542GIV2-F1
#
_cell.length_a   1.000
_cell.length_b   1.000
_cell.length_c   1.000
_cell.angle_alpha   90.00
_cell.angle_beta   90.00
_cell.angle_gamma   90.00
#
_symmetry.space_group_name_H-M   'P 1'
#
loop_
_entity.id
_entity.type
_entity.pdbx_description
1 polymer ?
#
loop_
_entity_poly.entity_id
_entity_poly.type
_entity_poly.pdbx_seq_one_letter_code
_entity_poly.pdbx_strand_id
1 'polypeptide(L)' 'MARGRIQVRYEFAAMAITELPRGPEQAAFEQGLFAAMAEEAFLHGAEYLHMVVEPDAPNRYGASGWAVAGRLLSFTKR' A
#
# COMPACT_ATOMS: atom_id res chain seq x y z
N MET A 1 -8.53 -15.25 1.05
CA MET A 1 -9.36 -14.02 1.00
C MET A 1 -8.42 -12.85 0.74
N ALA A 2 -8.91 -11.63 0.45
CA ALA A 2 -8.03 -10.45 0.35
C ALA A 2 -8.08 -9.68 1.67
N ARG A 3 -6.93 -9.30 2.22
CA ARG A 3 -6.83 -8.61 3.52
C ARG A 3 -5.72 -7.58 3.53
N GLY A 4 -6.05 -6.38 4.01
CA GLY A 4 -5.11 -5.30 4.22
C GLY A 4 -5.14 -4.78 5.65
N ARG A 5 -4.16 -3.94 5.98
CA ARG A 5 -4.14 -3.11 7.17
C ARG A 5 -3.85 -1.68 6.74
N ILE A 6 -4.58 -0.74 7.32
CA ILE A 6 -4.31 0.69 7.20
C ILE A 6 -4.14 1.30 8.59
N GLN A 7 -3.23 2.23 8.72
CA GLN A 7 -3.03 3.05 9.90
C GLN A 7 -3.04 4.52 9.48
N VAL A 8 -3.96 5.30 10.06
CA VAL A 8 -4.11 6.73 9.81
C VAL A 8 -3.59 7.50 11.02
N ARG A 9 -2.75 8.52 10.78
CA ARG A 9 -2.24 9.42 11.81
C ARG A 9 -1.99 10.81 11.23
N TYR A 10 -2.71 11.81 11.74
CA TYR A 10 -2.72 13.16 11.17
C TYR A 10 -3.07 13.11 9.68
N GLU A 11 -2.31 13.79 8.83
CA GLU A 11 -2.50 13.88 7.39
C GLU A 11 -1.88 12.68 6.63
N PHE A 12 -1.42 11.64 7.33
CA PHE A 12 -0.74 10.50 6.75
C PHE A 12 -1.46 9.19 7.02
N ALA A 13 -1.57 8.36 5.99
CA ALA A 13 -1.94 6.97 6.11
C ALA A 13 -0.81 6.06 5.61
N ALA A 14 -0.58 4.96 6.32
CA ALA A 14 0.30 3.89 5.89
C ALA A 14 -0.50 2.59 5.76
N MET A 15 -0.28 1.86 4.68
CA MET A 15 -1.00 0.62 4.40
C MET A 15 -0.06 -0.54 4.10
N ALA A 16 -0.57 -1.75 4.33
CA ALA A 16 0.06 -3.00 3.93
C ALA A 16 -1.00 -4.00 3.48
N ILE A 17 -0.76 -4.65 2.35
CA ILE A 17 -1.52 -5.83 1.95
C ILE A 17 -0.92 -7.03 2.70
N THR A 18 -1.76 -7.75 3.44
CA THR A 18 -1.34 -8.85 4.31
C THR A 18 -1.72 -10.21 3.75
N GLU A 19 -2.74 -10.26 2.90
CA GLU A 19 -3.21 -11.48 2.27
C GLU A 19 -3.80 -11.14 0.89
N LEU A 20 -3.41 -11.91 -0.13
CA LEU A 20 -4.08 -11.91 -1.43
C LEU A 20 -4.38 -13.35 -1.84
N PRO A 21 -5.55 -13.61 -2.44
CA PRO A 21 -5.81 -14.90 -3.05
C PRO A 21 -4.83 -15.13 -4.20
N ARG A 22 -4.33 -16.36 -4.32
CA ARG A 22 -3.50 -16.78 -5.45
C ARG A 22 -4.39 -17.09 -6.66
N GLY A 23 -3.86 -16.87 -7.86
CA GLY A 23 -4.53 -17.21 -9.11
C GLY A 23 -4.70 -16.02 -10.04
N PRO A 24 -5.45 -16.19 -11.14
CA PRO A 24 -5.56 -15.18 -12.21
C PRO A 24 -6.15 -13.85 -11.73
N GLU A 25 -6.96 -13.86 -10.68
CA GLU A 25 -7.64 -12.68 -10.14
C GLU A 25 -6.79 -11.90 -9.11
N GLN A 26 -5.60 -12.38 -8.78
CA GLN A 26 -4.77 -11.79 -7.70
C GLN A 26 -4.55 -10.28 -7.91
N ALA A 27 -4.28 -9.86 -9.15
CA ALA A 27 -4.07 -8.45 -9.50
C ALA A 27 -5.34 -7.60 -9.31
N ALA A 28 -6.51 -8.14 -9.65
CA ALA A 28 -7.78 -7.44 -9.48
C ALA A 28 -8.12 -7.28 -7.98
N PHE A 29 -7.89 -8.32 -7.17
CA PHE A 29 -8.07 -8.24 -5.72
C PHE A 29 -7.13 -7.23 -5.07
N GLU A 30 -5.88 -7.20 -5.51
CA GLU A 30 -4.89 -6.23 -5.05
C GLU A 30 -5.31 -4.79 -5.37
N GLN A 31 -5.73 -4.52 -6.61
CA GLN A 31 -6.24 -3.21 -7.02
C GLN A 31 -7.49 -2.79 -6.24
N GLY A 32 -8.46 -3.69 -6.09
CA GLY A 32 -9.68 -3.41 -5.31
C GLY A 32 -9.38 -3.13 -3.84
N LEU A 33 -8.43 -3.86 -3.26
CA LEU A 33 -8.00 -3.65 -1.88
C LEU A 33 -7.25 -2.31 -1.71
N PHE A 34 -6.45 -1.88 -2.71
CA PHE A 34 -5.87 -0.54 -2.70
C PHE A 34 -6.92 0.55 -2.72
N ALA A 35 -7.91 0.44 -3.62
CA ALA A 35 -8.97 1.43 -3.73
C ALA A 35 -9.77 1.56 -2.42
N ALA A 36 -10.17 0.42 -1.82
CA ALA A 36 -10.91 0.41 -0.56
C ALA A 36 -10.12 1.03 0.60
N MET A 37 -8.82 0.72 0.70
CA MET A 37 -7.98 1.33 1.75
C MET A 37 -7.71 2.81 1.49
N ALA A 38 -7.59 3.24 0.24
CA ALA A 38 -7.44 4.65 -0.10
C ALA A 38 -8.71 5.44 0.27
N GLU A 39 -9.89 4.91 -0.06
CA GLU A 39 -11.17 5.52 0.33
C GLU A 39 -11.25 5.72 1.85
N GLU A 40 -10.95 4.67 2.63
CA GLU A 40 -10.91 4.75 4.09
C GLU A 40 -9.91 5.80 4.59
N ALA A 41 -8.69 5.84 4.03
CA ALA A 41 -7.65 6.80 4.41
C ALA A 41 -8.13 8.25 4.26
N PHE A 42 -8.67 8.57 3.09
CA PHE A 42 -9.10 9.91 2.74
C PHE A 42 -10.36 10.32 3.52
N LEU A 43 -11.29 9.39 3.76
CA LEU A 43 -12.44 9.62 4.64
C LEU A 43 -12.01 9.99 6.07
N HIS A 44 -10.87 9.46 6.53
CA HIS A 44 -10.29 9.76 7.82
C HIS A 44 -9.32 10.95 7.84
N GLY A 45 -9.27 11.74 6.76
CA GLY A 45 -8.52 12.99 6.71
C GLY A 45 -7.03 12.84 6.41
N ALA A 46 -6.59 11.66 5.95
CA ALA A 46 -5.26 11.57 5.37
C ALA A 46 -5.20 12.40 4.08
N GLU A 47 -4.09 13.09 3.84
CA GLU A 47 -3.78 13.74 2.57
C GLU A 47 -2.90 12.82 1.70
N TYR A 48 -2.06 12.00 2.36
CA TYR A 48 -1.13 11.10 1.68
C TYR A 48 -1.27 9.66 2.16
N LEU A 49 -1.30 8.74 1.20
CA LEU A 49 -1.29 7.30 1.44
C LEU A 49 0.07 6.71 1.04
N HIS A 50 0.70 5.98 1.95
CA HIS A 50 2.00 5.37 1.77
C HIS A 50 1.94 3.85 1.88
N MET A 51 2.74 3.16 1.09
CA MET A 51 3.00 1.73 1.23
C MET A 51 4.50 1.47 1.12
N VAL A 52 4.95 0.40 1.76
CA VAL A 52 6.33 -0.08 1.65
C VAL A 52 6.32 -1.33 0.80
N VAL A 53 7.20 -1.38 -0.18
CA VAL A 53 7.37 -2.53 -1.07
C VAL A 53 8.83 -2.92 -1.17
N GLU A 54 9.06 -4.13 -1.68
CA GLU A 54 10.40 -4.57 -2.06
C GLU A 54 11.03 -3.62 -3.09
N PRO A 55 12.37 -3.46 -3.10
CA PRO A 55 13.06 -2.43 -3.89
C PRO A 55 12.82 -2.48 -5.41
N ASP A 56 12.44 -3.64 -5.95
CA ASP A 56 12.20 -3.89 -7.38
C ASP A 56 10.73 -3.71 -7.79
N ALA A 57 9.82 -3.68 -6.82
CA ALA A 57 8.39 -3.57 -7.03
C ALA A 57 7.83 -2.17 -7.36
N PRO A 58 8.49 -1.00 -7.13
CA PRO A 58 7.85 0.30 -7.33
C PRO A 58 7.30 0.53 -8.74
N ASN A 59 7.99 0.04 -9.77
CA ASN A 59 7.60 0.21 -11.17
C ASN A 59 6.23 -0.40 -11.48
N ARG A 60 5.83 -1.45 -10.75
CA ARG A 60 4.52 -2.11 -10.90
C ARG A 60 3.36 -1.20 -10.51
N TYR A 61 3.58 -0.28 -9.59
CA TYR A 61 2.52 0.57 -9.02
C TYR A 61 2.43 1.94 -9.69
N GLY A 62 3.44 2.34 -10.47
CA GLY A 62 3.44 3.63 -11.20
C GLY A 62 2.25 3.78 -12.14
N ALA A 63 1.84 2.70 -12.81
CA ALA A 63 0.65 2.69 -13.68
C ALA A 63 -0.67 2.93 -12.93
N SER A 64 -0.68 2.72 -11.61
CA SER A 64 -1.83 2.91 -10.73
C SER A 64 -1.79 4.25 -9.97
N GLY A 65 -0.93 5.18 -10.39
CA GLY A 65 -0.84 6.53 -9.81
C GLY A 65 0.07 6.64 -8.57
N TRP A 66 0.77 5.57 -8.19
CA TRP A 66 1.73 5.62 -7.09
C TRP A 66 3.04 6.27 -7.52
N ALA A 67 3.64 7.05 -6.62
CA ALA A 67 4.96 7.62 -6.80
C ALA A 67 5.90 7.18 -5.67
N VAL A 68 7.19 7.09 -5.97
CA VAL A 68 8.21 6.80 -4.96
C VAL A 68 8.43 8.02 -4.08
N ALA A 69 8.01 7.95 -2.82
CA ALA A 69 8.24 9.00 -1.83
C ALA A 69 9.66 8.95 -1.22
N GLY A 70 10.31 7.79 -1.21
CA GLY A 70 11.65 7.63 -0.64
C GLY A 70 12.14 6.19 -0.60
N ARG A 71 13.33 5.97 -0.03
CA ARG A 71 13.91 4.65 0.23
C ARG A 71 14.10 4.47 1.73
N LEU A 72 13.60 3.36 2.27
CA LEU A 72 13.81 2.99 3.67
C LEU A 72 15.17 2.31 3.83
N LEU A 73 15.93 2.74 4.84
CA LEU A 73 17.16 2.09 5.25
C LEU A 73 16.84 1.20 6.44
N SER A 74 17.08 -0.11 6.31
CA SER A 74 16.99 -1.05 7.43
C SER A 74 18.37 -1.31 8.01
N PHE A 75 18.48 -1.26 9.33
CA PHE A 75 19.69 -1.61 10.06
C PHE A 75 19.34 -2.72 11.04
N THR A 76 19.99 -3.87 10.92
CA THR A 76 19.95 -4.90 11.97
C THR A 76 21.06 -4.60 12.96
N LYS A 77 20.70 -4.29 14.21
CA LYS A 77 21.68 -4.19 15.30
C LYS A 77 22.32 -5.58 15.45
N ARG A 78 23.62 -5.68 15.18
CA ARG A 78 24.40 -6.90 15.47
C ARG A 78 24.53 -7.12 16.96
#